data_AF-A0A257H2J9-F1
#
_entry.id   AF-A0A257H2J9-F1
#
_cell.length_a   1.000
_cell.length_b   1.000
_cell.length_c   1.000
_cell.angle_alpha   90.00
_cell.angle_beta   90.00
_cell.angle_gamma   90.00
#
_symmetry.space_group_name_H-M   'P 1'
#
loop_
_entity.id
_entity.type
_entity.pdbx_description
1 polymer ?
#
loop_
_entity_poly.entity_id
_entity_poly.type
_entity_poly.pdbx_seq_one_letter_code
_entity_poly.pdbx_strand_id
1 'polypeptide(L)' 'MQSVSELPTPVSTGVLAAHTSTTHEPHNVNVLAHYQIIRRNGGVVPFEPNKIAVAMMKAFLA' A
#
# COMPACT_ATOMS: atom_id res chain seq x y z
N MET A 1 -19.09 35.63 22.88
CA MET A 1 -17.97 35.25 21.98
C MET A 1 -17.63 33.78 22.23
N GLN A 2 -18.34 32.85 21.59
CA GLN A 2 -17.99 31.43 21.62
C GLN A 2 -17.88 30.96 20.17
N SER A 3 -16.64 30.65 19.79
CA SER A 3 -16.25 30.15 18.48
C SER A 3 -16.46 28.63 18.48
N VAL A 4 -17.32 28.13 17.61
CA VAL A 4 -17.45 26.68 17.36
C VAL A 4 -16.66 26.39 16.09
N SER A 5 -15.57 25.66 16.26
CA SER A 5 -14.68 25.18 15.20
C SER A 5 -15.19 23.80 14.76
N GLU A 6 -15.79 23.71 13.59
CA GLU A 6 -16.18 22.43 12.99
C GLU A 6 -15.19 22.04 11.89
N LEU A 7 -14.55 20.88 12.07
CA LEU A 7 -13.65 20.28 11.08
C LEU A 7 -14.49 19.34 10.19
N PRO A 8 -14.48 19.46 8.85
CA PRO A 8 -15.18 18.50 8.01
C PRO A 8 -14.46 17.14 8.05
N THR A 9 -15.21 16.11 8.43
CA THR A 9 -14.78 14.70 8.36
C THR A 9 -14.63 14.27 6.89
N PRO A 10 -13.52 13.63 6.50
CA PRO A 10 -13.42 13.05 5.17
C PRO A 10 -14.31 11.80 5.07
N VAL A 11 -15.25 11.82 4.14
CA VAL A 11 -16.07 10.66 3.77
C VAL A 11 -15.19 9.63 3.03
N SER A 12 -14.77 8.58 3.71
CA SER A 12 -14.11 7.42 3.08
C SER A 12 -15.15 6.60 2.32
N THR A 13 -15.34 6.91 1.05
CA THR A 13 -16.07 6.08 0.08
C THR A 13 -15.06 5.22 -0.68
N GLY A 14 -15.04 3.92 -0.45
CA GLY A 14 -14.11 3.01 -1.09
C GLY A 14 -14.39 1.55 -0.78
N VAL A 15 -15.31 1.00 -1.56
CA VAL A 15 -15.79 -0.38 -1.61
C VAL A 15 -14.72 -1.48 -1.46
N LEU A 16 -15.10 -2.47 -0.66
CA LEU A 16 -14.68 -3.88 -0.60
C LEU A 16 -13.80 -4.38 -1.76
N ALA A 17 -12.48 -4.36 -1.57
CA ALA A 17 -11.57 -5.25 -2.27
C ALA A 17 -11.18 -6.36 -1.29
N ALA A 18 -11.93 -7.47 -1.33
CA ALA A 18 -11.54 -8.74 -0.73
C ALA A 18 -10.23 -9.19 -1.38
N HIS A 19 -9.11 -8.78 -0.80
CA HIS A 19 -7.82 -9.34 -1.10
C HIS A 19 -7.76 -10.67 -0.37
N THR A 20 -7.72 -11.76 -1.14
CA THR A 20 -7.35 -13.09 -0.65
C THR A 20 -5.97 -12.96 0.02
N SER A 21 -5.95 -12.83 1.34
CA SER A 21 -4.75 -12.86 2.15
C SER A 21 -4.24 -14.29 2.20
N THR A 22 -3.51 -14.68 1.15
CA THR A 22 -2.57 -15.79 1.25
C THR A 22 -1.48 -15.32 2.21
N THR A 23 -1.51 -15.83 3.43
CA THR A 23 -0.48 -15.63 4.46
C THR A 23 0.85 -16.13 3.93
N HIS A 24 1.66 -15.22 3.37
CA HIS A 24 3.06 -15.48 3.09
C HIS A 24 3.90 -15.00 4.27
N GLU A 25 4.63 -15.94 4.85
CA GLU A 25 5.49 -15.79 6.01
C GLU A 25 6.41 -14.55 5.94
N PRO A 26 6.57 -13.82 7.05
CA PRO A 26 7.29 -12.55 7.10
C PRO A 26 8.81 -12.79 7.08
N HIS A 27 9.35 -13.16 5.93
CA HIS A 27 10.80 -13.16 5.75
C HIS A 27 11.29 -11.70 5.67
N ASN A 28 11.79 -11.20 6.80
CA ASN A 28 12.54 -9.96 6.92
C ASN A 28 11.81 -8.66 6.52
N VAL A 29 10.58 -8.49 7.01
CA VAL A 29 9.78 -7.27 6.80
C VAL A 29 10.46 -6.04 7.45
N ASN A 30 11.24 -6.25 8.52
CA ASN A 30 11.86 -5.19 9.30
C ASN A 30 12.97 -4.45 8.52
N VAL A 31 13.90 -5.17 7.86
CA VAL A 31 14.96 -4.52 7.06
C VAL A 31 14.40 -3.78 5.85
N LEU A 32 13.28 -4.27 5.32
CA LEU A 32 12.71 -3.75 4.08
C LEU A 32 11.82 -2.51 4.29
N ALA A 33 11.37 -2.25 5.52
CA ALA A 33 10.47 -1.15 5.86
C ALA A 33 11.07 0.25 5.66
N HIS A 34 12.40 0.37 5.63
CA HIS A 34 13.10 1.66 5.46
C HIS A 34 13.29 2.06 4.00
N TYR A 35 13.04 1.16 3.05
CA TYR A 35 13.24 1.43 1.63
C TYR A 35 12.02 2.06 0.96
N GLN A 36 12.29 2.87 -0.06
CA GLN A 36 11.28 3.54 -0.88
C GLN A 36 11.54 3.28 -2.36
N ILE A 37 10.47 3.29 -3.15
CA ILE A 37 10.49 3.08 -4.59
C ILE A 37 10.19 4.40 -5.30
N ILE A 38 11.07 4.77 -6.22
CA ILE A 38 10.82 5.84 -7.17
C ILE A 38 10.09 5.22 -8.37
N ARG A 39 8.84 5.64 -8.59
CA ARG A 39 8.07 5.23 -9.75
C ARG A 39 8.59 5.93 -11.02
N ARG A 40 8.26 5.38 -12.19
CA ARG A 40 8.62 5.97 -13.51
C ARG A 40 8.16 7.42 -13.71
N ASN A 41 7.12 7.84 -12.98
CA ASN A 41 6.60 9.22 -13.00
C ASN A 41 7.28 10.13 -11.96
N GLY A 42 8.37 9.68 -11.32
CA GLY A 42 9.11 10.43 -10.30
C GLY A 42 8.49 10.41 -8.90
N GLY A 43 7.30 9.84 -8.72
CA GLY A 43 6.66 9.76 -7.40
C GLY A 43 7.32 8.71 -6.50
N VAL A 44 7.53 9.06 -5.23
CA VAL A 44 8.12 8.17 -4.22
C VAL A 44 7.03 7.45 -3.44
N VAL A 45 7.16 6.14 -3.25
CA VAL A 45 6.21 5.31 -2.49
C VAL A 45 6.96 4.32 -1.58
N PRO A 46 6.37 3.85 -0.47
CA PRO A 46 6.99 2.80 0.35
C PRO A 46 7.24 1.50 -0.41
N PHE A 47 8.29 0.78 -0.03
CA PHE A 47 8.59 -0.54 -0.57
C PHE A 47 7.65 -1.61 0.00
N GLU A 48 6.91 -2.28 -0.88
CA GLU A 48 5.97 -3.35 -0.52
C GLU A 48 6.39 -4.67 -1.20
N PRO A 49 7.01 -5.61 -0.47
CA PRO A 49 7.53 -6.86 -1.03
C PRO A 49 6.49 -7.68 -1.82
N ASN A 50 5.24 -7.67 -1.34
CA ASN A 50 4.12 -8.40 -1.96
C ASN A 50 3.87 -7.98 -3.42
N LYS A 51 4.14 -6.71 -3.77
CA LYS A 51 3.97 -6.23 -5.15
C LYS A 51 4.95 -6.87 -6.14
N ILE A 52 6.13 -7.28 -5.67
CA ILE A 52 7.11 -8.01 -6.49
C ILE A 52 6.60 -9.43 -6.76
N ALA A 53 6.15 -10.13 -5.72
CA ALA A 53 5.68 -11.51 -5.85
C ALA A 53 4.52 -11.62 -6.87
N VAL A 54 3.55 -10.71 -6.79
CA VAL A 54 2.44 -10.64 -7.75
C VAL A 54 2.94 -10.36 -9.17
N ALA A 55 3.87 -9.42 -9.34
CA ALA A 55 4.42 -9.09 -10.66
C ALA A 55 5.16 -10.28 -11.27
N MET A 56 5.99 -10.98 -10.48
CA MET A 56 6.73 -12.17 -10.92
C MET A 56 5.78 -13.27 -11.38
N MET A 57 4.73 -13.55 -10.60
CA MET A 57 3.74 -14.57 -10.97
C MET A 57 3.01 -14.20 -12.26
N LYS A 58 2.61 -12.94 -12.42
CA LYS A 58 1.96 -12.46 -13.65
C LYS A 58 2.90 -12.53 -14.86
N ALA A 59 4.17 -12.24 -14.69
CA ALA A 59 5.15 -12.32 -15.77
C ALA A 59 5.39 -13.77 -16.23
N PHE A 60 5.27 -14.74 -15.31
CA PHE A 60 5.46 -16.16 -15.61
C PHE A 60 4.26 -16.77 -16.36
N LEU A 61 3.04 -16.33 -16.08
CA LEU A 61 1.81 -16.90 -16.64
C LEU A 61 1.31 -16.21 -17.93
N ALA A 62 1.98 -15.14 -18.38
CA ALA A 62 1.55 -14.32 -19.51
C ALA A 62 1.96 -14.89 -20.87
#